data_AF-A0A7Z9PVW1-F1
#
_entry.id   AF-A0A7Z9PVW1-F1
#
_cell.length_a   1.000
_cell.length_b   1.000
_cell.length_c   1.000
_cell.angle_alpha   90.00
_cell.angle_beta   90.00
_cell.angle_gamma   90.00
#
_symmetry.space_group_name_H-M   'P 1'
#
loop_
_entity.id
_entity.type
_entity.pdbx_description
1 polymer ?
#
loop_
_entity_poly.entity_id
_entity_poly.type
_entity_poly.pdbx_seq_one_letter_code
_entity_poly.pdbx_strand_id
1 'polypeptide(L)'
;MISTSLLAGVFMMFSTVVGFALRGTAQAGQTAEAVQIAQAELSRLQGLASEDRWAVLLAQTGAKSVRGFDVTISVSESALYSPSQTLEAPFVPLGLARELISVSAQAQVTVSRQNVRTTQQRRLFKPRKKLANPAIEFRGLPNSRLSPDGSVSVTAHLMAADGQELPATFEFNIIPGSGNGTLARLRNGREVRFTNVVQGPGGASLYTGGSCRLKASTVYFGKKISTDSTAVELSI
;
A
#
# COMPACT_ATOMS: atom_id res chain seq x y z
N MET A 1 42.00 -48.90 -49.97
CA MET A 1 41.33 -47.64 -50.34
C MET A 1 40.03 -47.52 -49.56
N ILE A 2 40.10 -47.11 -48.29
CA ILE A 2 38.95 -46.68 -47.48
C ILE A 2 39.10 -45.14 -47.49
N SER A 3 38.60 -44.50 -48.54
CA SER A 3 37.30 -43.84 -48.54
C SER A 3 37.41 -42.46 -47.87
N THR A 4 37.85 -41.49 -48.68
CA THR A 4 37.73 -40.04 -48.43
C THR A 4 36.29 -39.62 -48.07
N SER A 5 35.29 -40.40 -48.46
CA SER A 5 33.88 -40.24 -48.09
C SER A 5 33.59 -40.58 -46.63
N LEU A 6 34.31 -41.51 -45.99
CA LEU A 6 34.17 -41.79 -44.56
C LEU A 6 34.71 -40.62 -43.72
N LEU A 7 35.83 -40.04 -44.14
CA LEU A 7 36.45 -38.88 -43.49
C LEU A 7 35.57 -37.61 -43.63
N ALA A 8 34.97 -37.42 -44.81
CA ALA A 8 34.03 -36.32 -45.06
C ALA A 8 32.74 -36.44 -44.22
N GLY A 9 32.20 -37.66 -44.05
CA GLY A 9 31.03 -37.91 -43.21
C GLY A 9 31.27 -37.63 -41.73
N VAL A 10 32.43 -38.06 -41.20
CA VAL A 10 32.84 -37.77 -39.81
C VAL A 10 33.04 -36.27 -39.60
N PHE A 11 33.63 -35.56 -40.57
CA PHE A 11 33.84 -34.11 -40.49
C PHE A 11 32.51 -33.33 -40.50
N MET A 12 31.53 -33.74 -41.31
CA MET A 12 30.18 -33.15 -41.30
C MET A 12 29.43 -33.40 -39.99
N MET A 13 29.50 -34.62 -39.45
CA MET A 13 28.90 -34.94 -38.14
C MET A 13 29.55 -34.11 -37.02
N PHE A 14 30.87 -33.97 -37.03
CA PHE A 14 31.58 -33.20 -36.01
C PHE A 14 31.25 -31.70 -36.13
N SER A 15 31.20 -31.16 -37.35
CA SER A 15 30.85 -29.76 -37.60
C SER A 15 29.42 -29.43 -37.19
N THR A 16 28.48 -30.36 -37.39
CA THR A 16 27.08 -30.17 -36.96
C THR A 16 26.96 -30.22 -35.44
N VAL A 17 27.59 -31.19 -34.76
CA VAL A 17 27.60 -31.28 -33.29
C VAL A 17 28.25 -30.05 -32.65
N VAL A 18 29.40 -29.60 -33.17
CA VAL A 18 30.06 -28.36 -32.71
C VAL A 18 29.18 -27.14 -32.97
N GLY A 19 28.53 -27.05 -34.13
CA GLY A 19 27.57 -26.01 -34.45
C GLY A 19 26.37 -25.97 -33.49
N PHE A 20 25.83 -27.13 -33.12
CA PHE A 20 24.74 -27.24 -32.13
C PHE A 20 25.21 -26.88 -30.72
N ALA A 21 26.40 -27.33 -30.31
CA ALA A 21 26.97 -26.98 -29.01
C ALA A 21 27.25 -25.47 -28.89
N LEU A 22 27.84 -24.85 -29.92
CA LEU A 22 28.10 -23.41 -29.98
C LEU A 22 26.80 -22.58 -30.02
N ARG A 23 25.76 -23.06 -30.70
CA ARG A 23 24.44 -22.42 -30.68
C ARG A 23 23.78 -22.52 -29.30
N GLY A 24 23.90 -23.67 -28.64
CA GLY A 24 23.39 -23.88 -27.28
C GLY A 24 24.07 -22.98 -26.24
N THR A 25 25.40 -22.84 -26.30
CA THR A 25 26.14 -21.95 -25.39
C THR A 25 25.87 -20.47 -25.69
N ALA A 26 25.77 -20.07 -26.96
CA ALA A 26 25.40 -18.71 -27.34
C ALA A 26 23.98 -18.34 -26.88
N GLN A 27 23.01 -19.26 -27.02
CA GLN A 27 21.64 -19.03 -26.57
C GLN A 27 21.52 -19.01 -25.04
N ALA A 28 22.28 -19.86 -24.33
CA ALA A 28 22.37 -19.82 -22.87
C ALA A 28 22.99 -18.49 -22.38
N GLY A 29 24.05 -18.01 -23.04
CA GLY A 29 24.67 -16.72 -22.75
C GLY A 29 23.73 -15.55 -22.96
N GLN A 30 23.01 -15.52 -24.08
CA GLN A 30 22.01 -14.47 -24.36
C GLN A 30 20.83 -14.50 -23.37
N THR A 31 20.41 -15.69 -22.92
CA THR A 31 19.35 -15.83 -21.91
C THR A 31 19.82 -15.31 -20.56
N ALA A 32 21.03 -15.65 -20.14
CA ALA A 32 21.62 -15.14 -18.90
C ALA A 32 21.74 -13.61 -18.92
N GLU A 33 22.19 -13.04 -20.04
CA GLU A 33 22.27 -11.58 -20.21
C GLU A 33 20.87 -10.93 -20.17
N ALA A 34 19.87 -11.50 -20.85
CA ALA A 34 18.50 -11.00 -20.82
C ALA A 34 17.91 -11.01 -19.40
N VAL A 35 18.17 -12.06 -18.62
CA VAL A 35 17.77 -12.14 -17.20
C VAL A 35 18.48 -11.08 -16.37
N GLN A 36 19.80 -10.88 -16.56
CA GLN A 36 20.55 -9.85 -15.85
C GLN A 36 20.03 -8.44 -16.16
N ILE A 37 19.74 -8.14 -17.43
CA ILE A 37 19.13 -6.86 -17.84
C ILE A 37 17.77 -6.68 -17.17
N ALA A 38 16.91 -7.71 -17.19
CA ALA A 38 15.59 -7.64 -16.56
C ALA A 38 15.70 -7.41 -15.03
N GLN A 39 16.62 -8.09 -14.35
CA GLN A 39 16.86 -7.94 -12.93
C GLN A 39 17.45 -6.56 -12.58
N ALA A 40 18.36 -6.04 -13.38
CA ALA A 40 18.92 -4.71 -13.20
C ALA A 40 17.85 -3.63 -13.31
N GLU A 41 16.95 -3.74 -14.31
CA GLU A 41 15.82 -2.81 -14.45
C GLU A 41 14.82 -2.92 -13.29
N LEU A 42 14.47 -4.14 -12.86
CA LEU A 42 13.60 -4.31 -11.69
C LEU A 42 14.22 -3.74 -10.42
N SER A 43 15.52 -3.91 -10.22
CA SER A 43 16.24 -3.33 -9.08
C SER A 43 16.27 -1.79 -9.14
N ARG A 44 16.42 -1.22 -10.34
CA ARG A 44 16.31 0.23 -10.55
C ARG A 44 14.91 0.76 -10.23
N LEU A 45 13.86 0.08 -10.70
CA LEU A 45 12.47 0.43 -10.39
C LEU A 45 12.19 0.31 -8.87
N GLN A 46 12.77 -0.70 -8.22
CA GLN A 46 12.71 -0.81 -6.76
C GLN A 46 13.43 0.34 -6.05
N GLY A 47 14.56 0.80 -6.58
CA GLY A 47 15.25 2.00 -6.08
C GLY A 47 14.34 3.23 -6.10
N LEU A 48 13.69 3.49 -7.25
CA LEU A 48 12.73 4.59 -7.39
C LEU A 48 11.56 4.47 -6.40
N ALA A 49 11.03 3.26 -6.21
CA ALA A 49 10.01 3.01 -5.20
C ALA A 49 10.52 3.33 -3.79
N SER A 50 11.71 2.85 -3.41
CA SER A 50 12.28 3.07 -2.08
C SER A 50 12.61 4.53 -1.76
N GLU A 51 12.86 5.35 -2.79
CA GLU A 51 13.11 6.79 -2.68
C GLU A 51 11.81 7.63 -2.65
N ASP A 52 10.63 7.01 -2.57
CA ASP A 52 9.31 7.67 -2.64
C ASP A 52 9.06 8.43 -3.97
N ARG A 53 9.76 8.05 -5.05
CA ARG A 53 9.65 8.69 -6.38
C ARG A 53 8.53 8.06 -7.22
N TRP A 54 7.33 7.97 -6.65
CA TRP A 54 6.23 7.20 -7.23
C TRP A 54 5.74 7.71 -8.59
N ALA A 55 5.63 9.03 -8.76
CA ALA A 55 5.25 9.62 -10.04
C ALA A 55 6.27 9.30 -11.15
N VAL A 56 7.57 9.33 -10.81
CA VAL A 56 8.65 9.00 -11.74
C VAL A 56 8.64 7.51 -12.08
N LEU A 57 8.37 6.66 -11.10
CA LEU A 57 8.24 5.21 -11.26
C LEU A 57 7.12 4.86 -12.26
N LEU A 58 5.92 5.43 -12.09
CA LEU A 58 4.78 5.18 -12.98
C LEU A 58 5.03 5.68 -14.42
N ALA A 59 5.83 6.74 -14.56
CA ALA A 59 6.24 7.25 -15.86
C ALA A 59 7.32 6.39 -16.57
N GLN A 60 7.86 5.33 -15.93
CA GLN A 60 8.86 4.45 -16.55
C GLN A 60 8.28 3.46 -17.58
N THR A 61 6.96 3.40 -17.71
CA THR A 61 6.28 2.53 -18.67
C THR A 61 6.67 2.91 -20.11
N GLY A 62 7.19 1.96 -20.88
CA GLY A 62 7.63 2.19 -22.25
C GLY A 62 8.63 1.15 -22.76
N ALA A 63 9.05 1.32 -24.01
CA ALA A 63 10.06 0.49 -24.66
C ALA A 63 11.40 1.22 -24.75
N LYS A 64 12.50 0.48 -24.60
CA LYS A 64 13.86 0.98 -24.80
C LYS A 64 14.78 -0.12 -25.31
N SER A 65 15.91 0.26 -25.91
CA SER A 65 16.96 -0.68 -26.30
C SER A 65 18.13 -0.64 -25.32
N VAL A 66 18.59 -1.81 -24.87
CA VAL A 66 19.73 -1.95 -23.96
C VAL A 66 20.64 -3.06 -24.48
N ARG A 67 21.88 -2.72 -24.86
CA ARG A 67 22.88 -3.68 -25.36
C ARG A 67 22.37 -4.56 -26.51
N GLY A 68 21.51 -3.99 -27.37
CA GLY A 68 20.88 -4.70 -28.49
C GLY A 68 19.73 -5.62 -28.13
N PHE A 69 19.23 -5.58 -26.88
CA PHE A 69 17.97 -6.19 -26.47
C PHE A 69 16.85 -5.15 -26.47
N ASP A 70 15.66 -5.56 -26.89
CA ASP A 70 14.43 -4.79 -26.74
C ASP A 70 13.88 -5.01 -25.33
N VAL A 71 13.77 -3.94 -24.56
CA VAL A 71 13.30 -3.95 -23.17
C VAL A 71 11.99 -3.19 -23.10
N THR A 72 10.92 -3.88 -22.75
CA THR A 72 9.62 -3.27 -22.47
C THR A 72 9.37 -3.28 -20.97
N ILE A 73 9.15 -2.09 -20.41
CA ILE A 73 8.80 -1.88 -19.01
C ILE A 73 7.32 -1.54 -18.93
N SER A 74 6.59 -2.21 -18.05
CA SER A 74 5.22 -1.88 -17.68
C SER A 74 5.15 -1.71 -16.18
N VAL A 75 4.68 -0.55 -15.73
CA VAL A 75 4.40 -0.27 -14.33
C VAL A 75 2.96 0.21 -14.21
N SER A 76 2.18 -0.48 -13.38
CA SER A 76 0.78 -0.13 -13.11
C SER A 76 0.51 -0.13 -11.60
N GLU A 77 -0.30 0.82 -11.13
CA GLU A 77 -0.78 0.79 -9.75
C GLU A 77 -1.65 -0.45 -9.52
N SER A 78 -1.43 -1.11 -8.39
CA SER A 78 -2.21 -2.26 -7.97
C SER A 78 -2.92 -1.90 -6.67
N ALA A 79 -4.25 -1.89 -6.75
CA ALA A 79 -5.09 -1.82 -5.55
C ALA A 79 -4.79 -3.04 -4.66
N LEU A 80 -4.67 -2.79 -3.36
CA LEU A 80 -4.63 -3.85 -2.35
C LEU A 80 -6.00 -3.90 -1.69
N TYR A 81 -6.54 -5.11 -1.56
CA TYR A 81 -7.84 -5.32 -0.95
C TYR A 81 -7.69 -6.04 0.39
N SER A 82 -8.60 -5.74 1.31
CA SER A 82 -8.65 -6.42 2.60
C SER A 82 -8.96 -7.90 2.39
N PRO A 83 -8.23 -8.81 3.03
CA PRO A 83 -8.46 -10.25 2.87
C PRO A 83 -9.73 -10.73 3.58
N SER A 84 -10.37 -9.89 4.42
CA SER A 84 -11.59 -10.23 5.14
C SER A 84 -12.74 -9.33 4.71
N GLN A 85 -13.81 -9.91 4.19
CA GLN A 85 -15.04 -9.17 3.87
C GLN A 85 -15.95 -9.02 5.09
N THR A 86 -15.83 -9.92 6.09
CA THR A 86 -16.66 -9.95 7.29
C THR A 86 -16.25 -8.91 8.33
N LEU A 87 -14.93 -8.72 8.54
CA LEU A 87 -14.42 -7.67 9.41
C LEU A 87 -14.61 -6.27 8.81
N GLU A 88 -14.79 -6.18 7.49
CA GLU A 88 -14.96 -4.93 6.75
C GLU A 88 -16.43 -4.55 6.51
N ALA A 89 -17.39 -5.39 6.95
CA ALA A 89 -18.83 -5.16 6.79
C ALA A 89 -19.35 -3.81 7.35
N PRO A 90 -18.75 -3.21 8.39
CA PRO A 90 -19.11 -1.86 8.82
C PRO A 90 -18.68 -0.75 7.83
N PHE A 91 -17.79 -1.06 6.89
CA PHE A 91 -17.06 -0.08 6.07
C PHE A 91 -17.38 -0.17 4.58
N VAL A 92 -17.72 -1.35 4.08
CA VAL A 92 -18.13 -1.59 2.68
C VAL A 92 -19.37 -2.48 2.66
N PRO A 93 -20.22 -2.42 1.61
CA PRO A 93 -21.32 -3.34 1.45
C PRO A 93 -20.87 -4.80 1.60
N LEU A 94 -21.71 -5.61 2.23
CA LEU A 94 -21.47 -7.04 2.41
C LEU A 94 -21.16 -7.70 1.06
N GLY A 95 -20.07 -8.46 0.99
CA GLY A 95 -19.60 -9.14 -0.23
C GLY A 95 -18.57 -8.35 -1.05
N LEU A 96 -18.26 -7.11 -0.68
CA LEU A 96 -17.16 -6.34 -1.28
C LEU A 96 -15.94 -6.33 -0.35
N ALA A 97 -14.75 -6.49 -0.93
CA ALA A 97 -13.51 -6.28 -0.21
C ALA A 97 -13.16 -4.80 -0.24
N ARG A 98 -12.82 -4.24 0.93
CA ARG A 98 -12.39 -2.85 1.02
C ARG A 98 -11.03 -2.68 0.36
N GLU A 99 -10.88 -1.68 -0.51
CA GLU A 99 -9.57 -1.26 -0.99
C GLU A 99 -8.80 -0.61 0.18
N LEU A 100 -7.67 -1.23 0.53
CA LEU A 100 -6.78 -0.85 1.63
C LEU A 100 -5.79 0.26 1.26
N ILE A 101 -6.12 1.09 0.25
CA ILE A 101 -5.31 2.19 -0.30
C ILE A 101 -4.31 1.71 -1.39
N SER A 102 -4.13 2.52 -2.43
CA SER A 102 -3.14 2.36 -3.51
C SER A 102 -1.69 2.58 -3.02
N VAL A 103 -1.17 1.60 -2.27
CA VAL A 103 0.21 1.58 -1.73
C VAL A 103 1.15 0.65 -2.49
N SER A 104 0.68 0.02 -3.58
CA SER A 104 1.48 -0.93 -4.35
C SER A 104 1.39 -0.70 -5.86
N ALA A 105 2.43 -1.10 -6.57
CA ALA A 105 2.47 -1.16 -8.03
C ALA A 105 3.03 -2.51 -8.48
N GLN A 106 2.56 -2.99 -9.62
CA GLN A 106 3.13 -4.15 -10.30
C GLN A 106 4.08 -3.66 -11.39
N ALA A 107 5.35 -4.01 -11.27
CA ALA A 107 6.37 -3.77 -12.29
C ALA A 107 6.65 -5.06 -13.07
N GLN A 108 6.67 -4.95 -14.40
CA GLN A 108 6.99 -6.03 -15.32
C GLN A 108 8.05 -5.53 -16.30
N VAL A 109 9.11 -6.32 -16.47
CA VAL A 109 10.17 -6.07 -17.45
C VAL A 109 10.25 -7.25 -18.38
N THR A 110 10.00 -7.00 -19.66
CA THR A 110 10.15 -7.98 -20.73
C THR A 110 11.39 -7.63 -21.53
N VAL A 111 12.34 -8.56 -21.63
CA VAL A 111 13.56 -8.40 -22.42
C VAL A 111 13.52 -9.42 -23.55
N SER A 112 13.67 -8.96 -24.78
CA SER A 112 13.65 -9.82 -25.97
C SER A 112 14.77 -9.47 -26.94
N ARG A 113 15.32 -10.50 -27.59
CA ARG A 113 16.24 -10.38 -28.71
C ARG A 113 16.19 -11.66 -29.53
N GLN A 114 15.82 -11.54 -30.81
CA GLN A 114 15.72 -12.67 -31.75
C GLN A 114 14.94 -13.86 -31.14
N ASN A 115 15.64 -14.93 -30.72
CA ASN A 115 15.06 -16.17 -30.20
C ASN A 115 14.99 -16.24 -28.66
N VAL A 116 15.39 -15.18 -27.96
CA VAL A 116 15.38 -15.09 -26.50
C VAL A 116 14.32 -14.09 -26.08
N ARG A 117 13.40 -14.52 -25.21
CA ARG A 117 12.43 -13.64 -24.54
C ARG A 117 12.32 -14.05 -23.07
N THR A 118 12.50 -13.09 -22.18
CA THR A 118 12.34 -13.30 -20.74
C THR A 118 11.46 -12.20 -20.17
N THR A 119 10.56 -12.58 -19.28
CA THR A 119 9.70 -11.65 -18.55
C THR A 119 9.95 -11.84 -17.08
N GLN A 120 10.22 -10.74 -16.37
CA GLN A 120 10.36 -10.73 -14.92
C GLN A 120 9.36 -9.74 -14.33
N GLN A 121 8.84 -10.07 -13.15
CA GLN A 121 7.83 -9.27 -12.48
C GLN A 121 8.21 -9.06 -11.02
N ARG A 122 7.86 -7.89 -10.47
CA ARG A 122 8.04 -7.59 -9.06
C ARG A 122 6.93 -6.68 -8.58
N ARG A 123 6.38 -6.98 -7.40
CA ARG A 123 5.49 -6.07 -6.70
C ARG A 123 6.32 -5.06 -5.91
N LEU A 124 6.03 -3.79 -6.10
CA LEU A 124 6.68 -2.65 -5.47
C LEU A 124 5.72 -2.01 -4.47
N PHE A 125 6.25 -1.51 -3.37
CA PHE A 125 5.48 -0.87 -2.30
C PHE A 125 6.01 0.53 -2.03
N LYS A 126 5.11 1.46 -1.73
CA LYS A 126 5.49 2.79 -1.25
C LYS A 126 6.26 2.64 0.08
N PRO A 127 7.34 3.39 0.28
CA PRO A 127 8.11 3.33 1.51
C PRO A 127 7.26 3.89 2.65
N ARG A 128 7.54 3.42 3.87
CA ARG A 128 6.84 3.90 5.06
C ARG A 128 7.22 5.36 5.31
N LYS A 129 6.24 6.26 5.23
CA LYS A 129 6.43 7.63 5.71
C LYS A 129 6.63 7.65 7.22
N LYS A 130 7.61 8.44 7.68
CA LYS A 130 7.80 8.76 9.09
C LYS A 130 6.55 9.50 9.58
N LEU A 131 6.07 9.15 10.76
CA LEU A 131 4.90 9.81 11.34
C LEU A 131 5.28 11.12 12.03
N ALA A 132 4.34 12.06 12.03
CA ALA A 132 4.44 13.27 12.84
C ALA A 132 4.42 12.93 14.35
N ASN A 133 4.74 13.93 15.17
CA ASN A 133 4.57 13.86 16.61
C ASN A 133 3.83 15.12 17.09
N PRO A 134 2.55 15.04 17.50
CA PRO A 134 1.71 13.83 17.54
C PRO A 134 1.39 13.27 16.15
N ALA A 135 1.18 11.95 16.07
CA ALA A 135 0.91 11.26 14.80
C ALA A 135 -0.54 11.37 14.33
N ILE A 136 -1.49 11.52 15.27
CA ILE A 136 -2.92 11.66 14.98
C ILE A 136 -3.34 13.09 15.30
N GLU A 137 -3.96 13.74 14.33
CA GLU A 137 -4.55 15.07 14.47
C GLU A 137 -6.08 14.94 14.56
N PHE A 138 -6.68 15.58 15.57
CA PHE A 138 -8.13 15.70 15.67
C PHE A 138 -8.60 17.04 15.11
N ARG A 139 -9.64 17.01 14.27
CA ARG A 139 -10.31 18.19 13.73
C ARG A 139 -11.79 18.16 14.11
N GLY A 140 -12.39 19.34 14.27
CA GLY A 140 -13.78 19.48 14.68
C GLY A 140 -14.03 19.31 16.18
N LEU A 141 -12.98 19.31 17.01
CA LEU A 141 -13.16 19.38 18.46
C LEU A 141 -13.81 20.71 18.87
N PRO A 142 -14.78 20.71 19.79
CA PRO A 142 -15.45 21.93 20.22
C PRO A 142 -14.48 22.78 21.06
N ASN A 143 -14.38 24.07 20.74
CA ASN A 143 -13.59 25.05 21.50
C ASN A 143 -14.39 25.66 22.68
N SER A 144 -15.65 25.23 22.87
CA SER A 144 -16.56 25.72 23.89
C SER A 144 -17.32 24.55 24.52
N ARG A 145 -18.00 24.79 25.65
CA ARG A 145 -18.80 23.76 26.32
C ARG A 145 -19.88 23.25 25.38
N LEU A 146 -19.97 21.94 25.25
CA LEU A 146 -21.03 21.31 24.49
C LEU A 146 -22.33 21.40 25.29
N SER A 147 -23.41 21.86 24.65
CA SER A 147 -24.74 21.91 25.26
C SER A 147 -25.23 20.51 25.69
N PRO A 148 -26.25 20.40 26.56
CA PRO A 148 -26.71 19.10 27.06
C PRO A 148 -27.24 18.21 25.92
N ASP A 149 -27.99 18.79 24.99
CA ASP A 149 -28.45 18.13 23.76
C ASP A 149 -27.47 18.29 22.58
N GLY A 150 -26.26 18.78 22.86
CA GLY A 150 -25.27 19.08 21.86
C GLY A 150 -24.66 17.81 21.25
N SER A 151 -24.36 17.90 19.95
CA SER A 151 -23.53 16.91 19.27
C SER A 151 -22.45 17.61 18.47
N VAL A 152 -21.30 16.94 18.33
CA VAL A 152 -20.17 17.44 17.55
C VAL A 152 -19.58 16.32 16.71
N SER A 153 -19.29 16.63 15.45
CA SER A 153 -18.57 15.71 14.56
C SER A 153 -17.08 15.94 14.72
N VAL A 154 -16.35 14.88 15.03
CA VAL A 154 -14.90 14.88 15.20
C VAL A 154 -14.27 13.96 14.16
N THR A 155 -13.23 14.45 13.50
CA THR A 155 -12.49 13.73 12.46
C THR A 155 -11.06 13.49 12.93
N ALA A 156 -10.55 12.27 12.78
CA ALA A 156 -9.15 11.94 13.05
C ALA A 156 -8.35 11.81 11.74
N HIS A 157 -7.12 12.31 11.72
CA HIS A 157 -6.22 12.27 10.57
C HIS A 157 -4.87 11.68 10.99
N LEU A 158 -4.31 10.75 10.22
CA LEU A 158 -2.96 10.24 10.48
C LEU A 158 -1.99 11.11 9.71
N MET A 159 -1.03 11.73 10.38
CA MET A 159 -0.14 12.72 9.77
C MET A 159 1.27 12.17 9.63
N ALA A 160 1.85 12.33 8.43
CA ALA A 160 3.26 12.12 8.19
C ALA A 160 4.09 13.32 8.68
N ALA A 161 5.39 13.09 8.93
CA ALA A 161 6.31 14.10 9.44
C ALA A 161 6.56 15.27 8.47
N ASP A 162 6.24 15.08 7.19
CA ASP A 162 6.25 16.11 6.14
C ASP A 162 4.94 16.93 6.08
N GLY A 163 3.99 16.67 7.00
CA GLY A 163 2.69 17.34 7.07
C GLY A 163 1.63 16.77 6.13
N GLN A 164 1.96 15.76 5.33
CA GLN A 164 0.99 15.10 4.46
C GLN A 164 0.06 14.19 5.26
N GLU A 165 -1.22 14.16 4.88
CA GLU A 165 -2.17 13.24 5.46
C GLU A 165 -1.97 11.82 4.89
N LEU A 166 -1.89 10.85 5.78
CA LEU A 166 -1.85 9.43 5.47
C LEU A 166 -3.26 8.83 5.61
N PRO A 167 -3.67 7.99 4.66
CA PRO A 167 -4.96 7.33 4.74
C PRO A 167 -4.95 6.28 5.85
N ALA A 168 -5.94 6.39 6.74
CA ALA A 168 -6.05 5.55 7.93
C ALA A 168 -7.52 5.37 8.34
N THR A 169 -7.77 4.29 9.06
CA THR A 169 -9.05 4.05 9.75
C THR A 169 -8.83 4.14 11.24
N PHE A 170 -9.82 4.64 11.97
CA PHE A 170 -9.72 4.85 13.41
C PHE A 170 -10.78 4.07 14.17
N GLU A 171 -10.36 3.52 15.29
CA GLU A 171 -11.21 3.08 16.39
C GLU A 171 -11.26 4.23 17.42
N PHE A 172 -12.45 4.54 17.93
CA PHE A 172 -12.65 5.62 18.88
C PHE A 172 -13.22 5.10 20.19
N ASN A 173 -12.75 5.67 21.29
CA ASN A 173 -13.22 5.39 22.64
C ASN A 173 -13.39 6.70 23.41
N ILE A 174 -14.33 6.73 24.35
CA ILE A 174 -14.46 7.82 25.32
C ILE A 174 -13.65 7.45 26.55
N ILE A 175 -12.80 8.37 26.99
CA ILE A 175 -12.15 8.34 28.29
C ILE A 175 -12.93 9.29 29.20
N PRO A 176 -13.72 8.77 30.15
CA PRO A 176 -14.46 9.61 31.09
C PRO A 176 -13.48 10.41 31.96
N GLY A 177 -13.77 11.70 32.15
CA GLY A 177 -13.24 12.49 33.25
C GLY A 177 -14.27 12.50 34.38
N SER A 178 -15.10 13.53 34.41
CA SER A 178 -16.26 13.64 35.30
C SER A 178 -17.60 13.48 34.60
N GLY A 179 -17.63 13.47 33.27
CA GLY A 179 -18.86 13.31 32.48
C GLY A 179 -18.90 12.02 31.67
N ASN A 180 -20.09 11.71 31.15
CA ASN A 180 -20.37 10.55 30.32
C ASN A 180 -20.92 11.02 28.98
N GLY A 181 -20.23 10.69 27.89
CA GLY A 181 -20.74 10.91 26.54
C GLY A 181 -20.93 9.59 25.80
N THR A 182 -21.47 9.66 24.60
CA THR A 182 -21.57 8.52 23.69
C THR A 182 -20.96 8.86 22.32
N LEU A 183 -20.44 7.84 21.64
CA LEU A 183 -19.93 7.94 20.27
C LEU A 183 -20.84 7.18 19.33
N ALA A 184 -21.25 7.86 18.26
CA ALA A 184 -21.83 7.22 17.09
C ALA A 184 -20.80 7.27 15.95
N ARG A 185 -20.39 6.10 15.46
CA ARG A 185 -19.41 6.00 14.37
C ARG A 185 -20.07 6.35 13.04
N LEU A 186 -19.41 7.18 12.24
CA LEU A 186 -19.80 7.36 10.85
C LEU A 186 -19.18 6.26 9.98
N ARG A 187 -19.86 5.91 8.89
CA ARG A 187 -19.48 4.76 8.03
C ARG A 187 -18.05 4.85 7.47
N ASN A 188 -17.51 6.05 7.32
CA ASN A 188 -16.16 6.27 6.78
C ASN A 188 -15.03 5.81 7.74
N GLY A 189 -15.33 5.47 9.00
CA GLY A 189 -14.34 5.00 9.96
C GLY A 189 -13.26 6.02 10.35
N ARG A 190 -13.39 7.26 9.89
CA ARG A 190 -12.51 8.40 10.18
C ARG A 190 -13.17 9.45 11.05
N GLU A 191 -14.50 9.45 11.05
CA GLU A 191 -15.32 10.41 11.76
C GLU A 191 -16.22 9.74 12.78
N VAL A 192 -16.43 10.45 13.87
CA VAL A 192 -17.40 10.07 14.91
C VAL A 192 -18.23 11.28 15.28
N ARG A 193 -19.49 11.02 15.61
CA ARG A 193 -20.33 12.00 16.28
C ARG A 193 -20.29 11.74 17.77
N PHE A 194 -19.76 12.69 18.51
CA PHE A 194 -19.82 12.70 19.97
C PHE A 194 -21.11 13.40 20.41
N THR A 195 -21.81 12.80 21.36
CA THR A 195 -23.07 13.32 21.91
C THR A 195 -23.03 13.27 23.43
N ASN A 196 -23.45 14.35 24.08
CA ASN A 196 -23.44 14.49 25.54
C ASN A 196 -24.76 14.05 26.20
N VAL A 197 -25.15 12.79 26.02
CA VAL A 197 -26.39 12.27 26.61
C VAL A 197 -26.08 11.03 27.44
N VAL A 198 -26.58 11.02 28.69
CA VAL A 198 -26.51 9.87 29.60
C VAL A 198 -27.90 9.25 29.68
N GLN A 199 -28.03 7.96 29.35
CA GLN A 199 -29.27 7.23 29.60
C GLN A 199 -29.35 6.86 31.09
N GLY A 200 -30.33 7.45 31.78
CA GLY A 200 -30.66 7.11 33.16
C GLY A 200 -31.53 5.86 33.30
N PRO A 201 -31.80 5.42 34.54
CA PRO A 201 -32.73 4.34 34.82
C PRO A 201 -34.11 4.64 34.21
N GLY A 202 -34.68 3.70 33.45
CA GLY A 202 -35.99 3.88 32.80
C GLY A 202 -35.97 4.65 31.47
N GLY A 203 -34.79 4.96 30.91
CA GLY A 203 -34.67 5.56 29.57
C GLY A 203 -34.78 7.09 29.53
N ALA A 204 -34.80 7.76 30.69
CA ALA A 204 -34.75 9.22 30.75
C ALA A 204 -33.36 9.74 30.36
N SER A 205 -33.31 10.79 29.52
CA SER A 205 -32.09 11.55 29.27
C SER A 205 -31.72 12.33 30.52
N LEU A 206 -30.58 12.01 31.13
CA LEU A 206 -30.00 12.76 32.24
C LEU A 206 -28.84 13.58 31.71
N TYR A 207 -28.85 14.87 32.06
CA TYR A 207 -27.80 15.80 31.70
C TYR A 207 -26.95 16.12 32.93
N THR A 208 -25.70 15.69 32.89
CA THR A 208 -24.70 16.03 33.89
C THR A 208 -23.55 16.73 33.18
N GLY A 209 -23.17 17.90 33.66
CA GLY A 209 -21.95 18.55 33.19
C GLY A 209 -20.69 17.75 33.55
N GLY A 210 -19.54 18.18 33.06
CA GLY A 210 -18.27 17.53 33.35
C GLY A 210 -17.30 17.59 32.19
N SER A 211 -16.33 16.67 32.17
CA SER A 211 -15.36 16.58 31.07
C SER A 211 -15.07 15.13 30.67
N CYS A 212 -14.68 14.95 29.41
CA CYS A 212 -14.19 13.69 28.87
C CYS A 212 -13.14 13.92 27.78
N ARG A 213 -12.38 12.89 27.42
CA ARG A 213 -11.48 12.90 26.25
C ARG A 213 -11.89 11.83 25.26
N LEU A 214 -11.58 12.07 23.98
CA LEU A 214 -11.72 11.09 22.92
C LEU A 214 -10.37 10.46 22.64
N LYS A 215 -10.30 9.13 22.65
CA LYS A 215 -9.12 8.39 22.21
C LYS A 215 -9.37 7.83 20.83
N ALA A 216 -8.56 8.25 19.87
CA ALA A 216 -8.50 7.63 18.56
C ALA A 216 -7.31 6.67 18.50
N SER A 217 -7.50 5.51 17.88
CA SER A 217 -6.42 4.58 17.60
C SER A 217 -6.51 3.99 16.21
N THR A 218 -5.35 3.76 15.60
CA THR A 218 -5.20 3.19 14.26
C THR A 218 -4.02 2.23 14.24
N VAL A 219 -3.94 1.37 13.22
CA VAL A 219 -2.81 0.48 12.99
C VAL A 219 -2.08 0.97 11.74
N TYR A 220 -0.81 1.30 11.88
CA TYR A 220 0.05 1.70 10.78
C TYR A 220 1.24 0.75 10.67
N PHE A 221 1.29 -0.03 9.58
CA PHE A 221 2.28 -1.08 9.35
C PHE A 221 2.42 -2.05 10.54
N GLY A 222 1.29 -2.59 11.01
CA GLY A 222 1.25 -3.57 12.11
C GLY A 222 1.47 -2.99 13.52
N LYS A 223 1.82 -1.70 13.64
CA LYS A 223 1.96 -1.03 14.94
C LYS A 223 0.70 -0.26 15.29
N LYS A 224 0.14 -0.51 16.48
CA LYS A 224 -0.95 0.30 17.04
C LYS A 224 -0.43 1.66 17.47
N ILE A 225 -1.18 2.70 17.10
CA ILE A 225 -0.91 4.11 17.42
C ILE A 225 -2.19 4.67 18.02
N SER A 226 -2.06 5.44 19.08
CA SER A 226 -3.20 6.10 19.70
C SER A 226 -2.85 7.48 20.19
N THR A 227 -3.83 8.37 20.18
CA THR A 227 -3.71 9.73 20.69
C THR A 227 -5.03 10.12 21.32
N ASP A 228 -4.94 10.84 22.43
CA ASP A 228 -6.08 11.36 23.14
C ASP A 228 -6.30 12.82 22.71
N SER A 229 -7.55 13.22 22.58
CA SER A 229 -7.92 14.61 22.32
C SER A 229 -7.63 15.49 23.54
N THR A 230 -7.72 16.80 23.34
CA THR A 230 -7.95 17.73 24.44
C THR A 230 -9.25 17.38 25.19
N ALA A 231 -9.37 17.85 26.44
CA ALA A 231 -10.60 17.67 27.21
C ALA A 231 -11.76 18.39 26.54
N VAL A 232 -12.87 17.68 26.37
CA VAL A 232 -14.17 18.22 25.94
C VAL A 232 -14.97 18.50 27.19
N GLU A 233 -15.37 19.76 27.35
CA GLU A 233 -16.18 20.23 28.47
C GLU A 233 -17.67 20.13 28.13
N LEU A 234 -18.47 19.71 29.11
CA LEU A 234 -19.88 19.36 28.98
C LEU A 234 -20.71 20.28 29.88
N SER A 235 -21.77 20.89 29.33
CA SER A 235 -22.68 21.72 30.12
C SER A 235 -23.75 20.89 30.85
N ILE A 236 -24.37 21.53 31.84
CA ILE A 236 -25.60 21.06 32.50
C ILE A 236 -26.79 21.63 31.75
#